data_AF-W4S679-F1
#
_entry.id   AF-W4S679-F1
#
_cell.length_a   1.000
_cell.length_b   1.000
_cell.length_c   1.000
_cell.angle_alpha   90.00
_cell.angle_beta   90.00
_cell.angle_gamma   90.00
#
_symmetry.space_group_name_H-M   'P 1'
#
loop_
_entity.id
_entity.type
_entity.pdbx_description
1 polymer ?
#
loop_
_entity_poly.entity_id
_entity_poly.type
_entity_poly.pdbx_seq_one_letter_code
_entity_poly.pdbx_strand_id
1 'polypeptide(L)'
;MPRTQQEQVRVRADLLDRLVNHAGEVAIYRSRLEQQMGAFRGAMGELDRTNARLRDQLRRLDLETEAQIVARYQREQDQGDRTFDPLELDRFSTLQQLSRALNESAADLGGLQGVLEDLSRQYDGLLQQQSRVSSELQDGLMRARMVPFDGLVPRLRRVVRQAATDTGKQVHLLLEGTQGELDRNVLDRMVAPLEHMLRNSVAHGLEAPEQRRDAGKPEEGSIAIRLRREGSEIVLEVADDGAGLDREAIRRRGEQRGLIEPGQELSEAELDG
;
A
#
# COMPACT_ATOMS: atom_id res chain seq x y z
N MET A 1 41.75 -4.75 -9.88
CA MET A 1 40.90 -4.72 -8.67
C MET A 1 40.45 -6.14 -8.38
N PRO A 2 40.81 -6.73 -7.23
CA PRO A 2 40.36 -8.08 -6.89
C PRO A 2 38.84 -8.05 -6.63
N ARG A 3 38.09 -8.95 -7.27
CA ARG A 3 36.66 -9.15 -7.01
C ARG A 3 36.52 -9.63 -5.57
N THR A 4 36.00 -8.78 -4.69
CA THR A 4 35.53 -9.18 -3.36
C THR A 4 34.55 -10.34 -3.55
N GLN A 5 34.93 -11.52 -3.06
CA GLN A 5 34.10 -12.70 -3.10
C GLN A 5 32.88 -12.41 -2.21
N GLN A 6 31.74 -12.11 -2.82
CA GLN A 6 30.52 -11.84 -2.06
C GLN A 6 30.11 -13.13 -1.36
N GLU A 7 30.13 -13.11 -0.03
CA GLU A 7 29.64 -14.22 0.78
C GLU A 7 28.13 -14.37 0.55
N GLN A 8 27.72 -15.50 -0.05
CA GLN A 8 26.32 -15.80 -0.33
C GLN A 8 25.72 -16.65 0.78
N VAL A 9 24.63 -16.17 1.38
CA VAL A 9 23.85 -16.91 2.38
C VAL A 9 22.63 -17.52 1.70
N ARG A 10 22.48 -18.84 1.79
CA ARG A 10 21.34 -19.55 1.21
C ARG A 10 20.16 -19.52 2.18
N VAL A 11 19.10 -18.82 1.79
CA VAL A 11 17.87 -18.68 2.58
C VAL A 11 16.76 -19.55 1.97
N ARG A 12 15.87 -20.11 2.81
CA ARG A 12 14.70 -20.84 2.33
C ARG A 12 13.63 -19.87 1.81
N ALA A 13 12.99 -20.23 0.69
CA ALA A 13 11.99 -19.37 0.06
C ALA A 13 10.77 -19.10 0.96
N ASP A 14 10.29 -20.12 1.69
CA ASP A 14 9.17 -20.01 2.62
C ASP A 14 9.45 -19.04 3.79
N LEU A 15 10.72 -18.86 4.14
CA LEU A 15 11.11 -17.88 5.16
C LEU A 15 11.02 -16.46 4.61
N LEU A 16 11.53 -16.21 3.40
CA LEU A 16 11.44 -14.89 2.76
C LEU A 16 9.98 -14.48 2.53
N ASP A 17 9.13 -15.40 2.08
CA ASP A 17 7.70 -15.14 1.90
C ASP A 17 7.02 -14.75 3.22
N ARG A 18 7.32 -15.47 4.31
CA ARG A 18 6.81 -15.12 5.64
C ARG A 18 7.29 -13.76 6.12
N LEU A 19 8.56 -13.42 5.89
CA LEU A 19 9.12 -12.13 6.27
C LEU A 19 8.46 -10.96 5.52
N VAL A 20 8.22 -11.13 4.20
CA VAL A 20 7.49 -10.12 3.40
C VAL A 20 6.06 -9.95 3.91
N ASN A 21 5.38 -11.06 4.22
CA ASN A 21 4.03 -11.00 4.79
C ASN A 21 4.01 -10.29 6.16
N HIS A 22 4.97 -10.58 7.04
CA HIS A 22 5.09 -9.87 8.32
C HIS A 22 5.39 -8.37 8.13
N ALA A 23 6.21 -8.00 7.15
CA ALA A 23 6.42 -6.58 6.82
C ALA A 23 5.11 -5.91 6.38
N GLY A 24 4.28 -6.61 5.60
CA GLY A 24 2.92 -6.17 5.25
C GLY A 24 2.00 -6.02 6.46
N GLU A 25 2.00 -6.99 7.39
CA GLU A 25 1.22 -6.93 8.63
C GLU A 25 1.65 -5.76 9.52
N VAL A 26 2.96 -5.50 9.65
CA VAL A 26 3.49 -4.33 10.38
C VAL A 26 2.95 -3.02 9.80
N ALA A 27 2.85 -2.90 8.48
CA ALA A 27 2.26 -1.73 7.83
C ALA A 27 0.76 -1.56 8.17
N ILE A 28 0.01 -2.66 8.25
CA ILE A 28 -1.39 -2.65 8.67
C ILE A 28 -1.52 -2.22 10.14
N TYR A 29 -0.74 -2.80 11.04
CA TYR A 29 -0.73 -2.41 12.45
C TYR A 29 -0.38 -0.94 12.65
N ARG A 30 0.59 -0.42 11.88
CA ARG A 30 0.94 1.01 11.87
C ARG A 30 -0.24 1.87 11.45
N SER A 31 -0.90 1.55 10.33
CA SER A 31 -2.07 2.31 9.86
C SER A 31 -3.17 2.38 10.92
N ARG A 32 -3.39 1.27 11.64
CA ARG A 32 -4.33 1.24 12.77
C ARG A 32 -3.90 2.13 13.94
N LEU A 33 -2.60 2.17 14.27
CA LEU A 33 -2.05 3.06 15.30
C LEU A 33 -2.19 4.53 14.90
N GLU A 34 -1.94 4.88 13.65
CA GLU A 34 -2.12 6.24 13.12
C GLU A 34 -3.59 6.69 13.25
N GLN A 35 -4.54 5.81 12.93
CA GLN A 35 -5.98 6.08 13.12
C GLN A 35 -6.33 6.29 14.60
N GLN A 36 -5.80 5.45 15.50
CA GLN A 36 -6.02 5.59 16.94
C GLN A 36 -5.41 6.88 17.49
N MET A 37 -4.23 7.28 17.02
CA MET A 37 -3.59 8.56 17.38
C MET A 37 -4.37 9.76 16.86
N GLY A 38 -4.95 9.66 15.66
CA GLY A 38 -5.89 10.67 15.15
C GLY A 38 -7.12 10.82 16.03
N ALA A 39 -7.74 9.71 16.43
CA ALA A 39 -8.89 9.72 17.34
C ALA A 39 -8.54 10.27 18.73
N PHE A 40 -7.37 9.89 19.27
CA PHE A 40 -6.86 10.40 20.54
C PHE A 40 -6.68 11.92 20.52
N ARG A 41 -6.06 12.47 19.46
CA ARG A 41 -5.95 13.92 19.26
C ARG A 41 -7.30 14.61 19.18
N GLY A 42 -8.28 14.00 18.52
CA GLY A 42 -9.66 14.49 18.48
C GLY A 42 -10.26 14.61 19.88
N ALA A 43 -10.18 13.54 20.68
CA ALA A 43 -10.67 13.52 22.06
C ALA A 43 -9.96 14.54 22.96
N MET A 44 -8.64 14.70 22.81
CA MET A 44 -7.87 15.73 23.52
C MET A 44 -8.35 17.14 23.18
N GLY A 45 -8.61 17.43 21.90
CA GLY A 45 -9.17 18.71 21.48
C GLY A 45 -10.58 18.97 22.02
N GLU A 46 -11.40 17.94 22.21
CA GLU A 46 -12.70 18.08 22.87
C GLU A 46 -12.57 18.35 24.37
N LEU A 47 -11.62 17.69 25.04
CA LEU A 47 -11.31 17.95 26.44
C LEU A 47 -10.79 19.38 26.63
N ASP A 48 -9.95 19.89 25.74
CA ASP A 48 -9.44 21.26 25.81
C ASP A 48 -10.58 22.29 25.72
N ARG A 49 -11.47 22.14 24.73
CA ARG A 49 -12.67 22.98 24.61
C ARG A 49 -13.57 22.89 25.83
N THR A 50 -13.68 21.72 26.44
CA THR A 50 -14.50 21.51 27.65
C THR A 50 -13.87 22.19 28.86
N ASN A 51 -12.55 22.09 29.02
CA ASN A 51 -11.80 22.76 30.07
C ASN A 51 -11.86 24.29 29.91
N ALA A 52 -11.73 24.80 28.68
CA ALA A 52 -11.89 26.22 28.39
C ALA A 52 -13.29 26.75 28.76
N ARG A 53 -14.36 26.00 28.45
CA ARG A 53 -15.72 26.35 28.88
C ARG A 53 -15.87 26.34 30.40
N LEU A 54 -15.30 25.34 31.09
CA LEU A 54 -15.33 25.26 32.54
C LEU A 54 -14.68 26.49 33.18
N ARG A 55 -13.50 26.90 32.68
CA ARG A 55 -12.81 28.11 33.16
C ARG A 55 -13.62 29.39 32.92
N ASP A 56 -14.30 29.51 31.78
CA ASP A 56 -15.19 30.65 31.52
C ASP A 56 -16.39 30.66 32.49
N GLN A 57 -16.98 29.50 32.76
CA GLN A 57 -18.09 29.37 33.72
C GLN A 57 -17.67 29.72 35.14
N LEU A 58 -16.50 29.24 35.60
CA LEU A 58 -15.96 29.59 36.92
C LEU A 58 -15.70 31.09 37.04
N ARG A 59 -15.11 31.71 36.01
CA ARG A 59 -14.89 33.16 35.98
C ARG A 59 -16.20 33.96 36.06
N ARG A 60 -17.24 33.53 35.35
CA ARG A 60 -18.57 34.17 35.42
C ARG A 60 -19.19 34.00 36.81
N LEU A 61 -19.08 32.81 37.40
CA LEU A 61 -19.57 32.53 38.74
C LEU A 61 -18.87 33.42 39.79
N ASP A 62 -17.56 33.62 39.66
CA ASP A 62 -16.81 34.53 40.53
C ASP A 62 -17.32 35.98 40.40
N LEU A 63 -17.45 36.49 39.17
CA LEU A 63 -17.95 37.85 38.91
C LEU A 63 -19.38 38.06 39.43
N GLU A 64 -20.27 37.09 39.23
CA GLU A 64 -21.65 37.17 39.70
C GLU A 64 -21.71 37.12 41.23
N THR A 65 -20.91 36.26 41.87
CA THR A 65 -20.83 36.18 43.32
C THR A 65 -20.31 37.48 43.92
N GLU A 66 -19.26 38.08 43.34
CA GLU A 66 -18.75 39.39 43.76
C GLU A 66 -19.81 40.49 43.61
N ALA A 67 -20.52 40.54 42.48
CA ALA A 67 -21.57 41.52 42.25
C ALA A 67 -22.73 41.38 43.25
N GLN A 68 -23.13 40.15 43.59
CA GLN A 68 -24.17 39.88 44.59
C GLN A 68 -23.74 40.34 45.99
N ILE A 69 -22.49 40.10 46.38
CA ILE A 69 -21.93 40.57 47.65
C ILE A 69 -21.98 42.10 47.69
N VAL A 70 -21.45 42.79 46.67
CA VAL A 70 -21.42 44.26 46.60
C VAL A 70 -22.84 44.87 46.62
N ALA A 71 -23.76 44.35 45.82
CA ALA A 71 -25.14 44.84 45.76
C ALA A 71 -25.92 44.62 47.07
N ARG A 72 -25.49 43.66 47.90
CA ARG A 72 -26.08 43.42 49.23
C ARG A 72 -25.50 44.36 50.29
N TYR A 73 -24.18 44.55 50.29
CA TYR A 73 -23.51 45.55 51.13
C TYR A 73 -24.07 46.97 50.93
N GLN A 74 -24.37 47.36 49.68
CA GLN A 74 -24.97 48.67 49.37
C GLN A 74 -26.38 48.82 49.94
N ARG A 75 -27.22 47.77 49.82
CA ARG A 75 -28.60 47.79 50.36
C ARG A 75 -28.65 47.86 51.88
N GLU A 76 -27.75 47.17 52.57
CA GLU A 76 -27.65 47.21 54.04
C GLU A 76 -27.13 48.56 54.56
N GLN A 77 -26.26 49.24 53.80
CA GLN A 77 -25.84 50.61 54.13
C GLN A 77 -26.99 51.63 54.02
N ASP A 78 -27.86 51.50 53.01
CA ASP A 78 -29.00 52.40 52.79
C ASP A 78 -30.16 52.19 53.79
N GLN A 79 -30.38 50.96 54.28
CA GLN A 79 -31.50 50.63 55.17
C GLN A 79 -31.19 50.75 56.67
N GLY A 80 -29.94 51.05 57.05
CA GLY A 80 -29.55 51.25 58.46
C GLY A 80 -29.57 49.97 59.32
N ASP A 81 -29.94 48.82 58.75
CA ASP A 81 -29.92 47.52 59.40
C ASP A 81 -28.51 46.93 59.28
N ARG A 82 -27.74 47.04 60.35
CA ARG A 82 -26.31 46.72 60.38
C ARG A 82 -26.07 45.34 60.94
N THR A 83 -26.34 44.26 60.19
CA THR A 83 -25.59 43.01 60.40
C THR A 83 -25.72 42.06 59.22
N PHE A 84 -24.62 41.86 58.49
CA PHE A 84 -24.47 40.72 57.60
C PHE A 84 -24.42 39.46 58.49
N ASP A 85 -25.37 38.52 58.33
CA ASP A 85 -25.44 37.32 59.17
C ASP A 85 -24.17 36.45 58.96
N PRO A 86 -23.47 36.03 60.02
CA PRO A 86 -22.36 35.08 59.95
C PRO A 86 -22.60 33.86 59.05
N LEU A 87 -23.83 33.34 58.97
CA LEU A 87 -24.16 32.20 58.10
C LEU A 87 -24.07 32.54 56.61
N GLU A 88 -24.34 33.79 56.23
CA GLU A 88 -24.23 34.24 54.84
C GLU A 88 -22.77 34.50 54.46
N LEU A 89 -21.96 35.05 55.38
CA LEU A 89 -20.51 35.19 55.17
C LEU A 89 -19.87 33.82 54.95
N ASP A 90 -20.25 32.82 55.74
CA ASP A 90 -19.76 31.45 55.60
C ASP A 90 -20.14 30.85 54.24
N ARG A 91 -21.38 31.07 53.78
CA ARG A 91 -21.82 30.63 52.45
C ARG A 91 -21.03 31.28 51.31
N PHE A 92 -20.78 32.59 51.36
CA PHE A 92 -19.99 33.25 50.32
C PHE A 92 -18.50 32.83 50.37
N SER A 93 -17.95 32.68 51.57
CA SER A 93 -16.58 32.18 51.78
C SER A 93 -16.39 30.78 51.21
N THR A 94 -17.31 29.86 51.50
CA THR A 94 -17.28 28.48 50.98
C THR A 94 -17.40 28.44 49.45
N LEU A 95 -18.25 29.26 48.84
CA LEU A 95 -18.35 29.38 47.38
C LEU A 95 -17.04 29.87 46.74
N GLN A 96 -16.40 30.89 47.32
CA GLN A 96 -15.11 31.40 46.83
C GLN A 96 -13.99 30.36 46.98
N GLN A 97 -13.97 29.62 48.08
CA GLN A 97 -13.00 28.53 48.30
C GLN A 97 -13.17 27.42 47.26
N LEU A 98 -14.41 26.99 47.01
CA LEU A 98 -14.71 25.98 46.00
C LEU A 98 -14.34 26.46 44.58
N SER A 99 -14.65 27.71 44.24
CA SER A 99 -14.30 28.28 42.93
C SER A 99 -12.78 28.31 42.70
N ARG A 100 -12.00 28.73 43.72
CA ARG A 100 -10.53 28.70 43.65
C ARG A 100 -10.00 27.28 43.47
N ALA A 101 -10.49 26.32 44.24
CA ALA A 101 -10.08 24.92 44.12
C ALA A 101 -10.44 24.31 42.75
N LEU A 102 -11.59 24.66 42.19
CA LEU A 102 -12.00 24.24 40.85
C LEU A 102 -11.16 24.90 39.75
N ASN A 103 -10.80 26.18 39.90
CA ASN A 103 -9.91 26.87 38.96
C ASN A 103 -8.50 26.28 38.97
N GLU A 104 -7.97 25.94 40.15
CA GLU A 104 -6.69 25.24 40.29
C GLU A 104 -6.74 23.87 39.62
N SER A 105 -7.78 23.09 39.88
CA SER A 105 -7.99 21.78 39.21
C SER A 105 -8.09 21.92 37.68
N ALA A 106 -8.78 22.95 37.18
CA ALA A 106 -8.86 23.24 35.76
C ALA A 106 -7.52 23.67 35.16
N ALA A 107 -6.68 24.37 35.94
CA ALA A 107 -5.30 24.70 35.57
C ALA A 107 -4.45 23.43 35.40
N ASP A 108 -4.48 22.53 36.38
CA ASP A 108 -3.78 21.24 36.38
C ASP A 108 -4.19 20.37 35.19
N LEU A 109 -5.49 20.30 34.89
CA LEU A 109 -6.00 19.62 33.70
C LEU A 109 -5.40 20.17 32.40
N GLY A 110 -5.20 21.49 32.32
CA GLY A 110 -4.54 22.12 31.17
C GLY A 110 -3.06 21.73 31.07
N GLY A 111 -2.36 21.61 32.20
CA GLY A 111 -0.98 21.13 32.24
C GLY A 111 -0.87 19.69 31.75
N LEU A 112 -1.76 18.79 32.23
CA LEU A 112 -1.82 17.41 31.78
C LEU A 112 -2.14 17.31 30.28
N GLN A 113 -3.03 18.17 29.78
CA GLN A 113 -3.35 18.24 28.36
C GLN A 113 -2.11 18.56 27.51
N GLY A 114 -1.32 19.56 27.92
CA GLY A 114 -0.07 19.90 27.23
C GLY A 114 0.92 18.74 27.18
N VAL A 115 1.08 18.00 28.29
CA VAL A 115 1.95 16.80 28.34
C VAL A 115 1.46 15.72 27.38
N LEU A 116 0.15 15.46 27.34
CA LEU A 116 -0.43 14.46 26.43
C LEU A 116 -0.33 14.87 24.95
N GLU A 117 -0.44 16.16 24.64
CA GLU A 117 -0.22 16.68 23.29
C GLU A 117 1.24 16.55 22.84
N ASP A 118 2.20 16.85 23.72
CA ASP A 118 3.63 16.63 23.47
C ASP A 118 3.93 15.16 23.22
N LEU A 119 3.37 14.27 24.05
CA LEU A 119 3.53 12.83 23.90
C LEU A 119 2.91 12.33 22.58
N SER A 120 1.73 12.83 22.21
CA SER A 120 1.10 12.49 20.92
C SER A 120 1.97 12.90 19.74
N ARG A 121 2.60 14.09 19.78
CA ARG A 121 3.53 14.54 18.73
C ARG A 121 4.77 13.66 18.64
N GLN A 122 5.31 13.22 19.77
CA GLN A 122 6.44 12.30 19.80
C GLN A 122 6.09 10.94 19.18
N TYR A 123 4.90 10.40 19.48
CA TYR A 123 4.41 9.16 18.88
C TYR A 123 4.22 9.28 17.37
N ASP A 124 3.66 10.39 16.87
CA ASP A 124 3.56 10.63 15.43
C ASP A 124 4.95 10.60 14.76
N GLY A 125 5.96 11.21 15.39
CA GLY A 125 7.35 11.15 14.90
C GLY A 125 7.92 9.74 14.88
N LEU A 126 7.70 8.94 15.93
CA LEU A 126 8.15 7.55 16.01
C LEU A 126 7.46 6.67 14.95
N LEU A 127 6.16 6.85 14.71
CA LEU A 127 5.42 6.12 13.67
C LEU A 127 5.96 6.45 12.28
N GLN A 128 6.32 7.70 12.02
CA GLN A 128 6.97 8.08 10.75
C GLN A 128 8.36 7.47 10.58
N GLN A 129 9.15 7.38 11.66
CA GLN A 129 10.46 6.72 11.63
C GLN A 129 10.30 5.22 11.40
N GLN A 130 9.38 4.57 12.11
CA GLN A 130 9.04 3.16 11.93
C GLN A 130 8.58 2.89 10.50
N SER A 131 7.79 3.80 9.91
CA SER A 131 7.31 3.71 8.52
C SER A 131 8.47 3.60 7.53
N ARG A 132 9.46 4.50 7.65
CA ARG A 132 10.66 4.49 6.79
C ARG A 132 11.45 3.20 6.92
N VAL A 133 11.75 2.77 8.15
CA VAL A 133 12.50 1.53 8.41
C VAL A 133 11.75 0.31 7.89
N SER A 134 10.43 0.26 8.07
CA SER A 134 9.60 -0.84 7.57
C SER A 134 9.59 -0.92 6.04
N SER A 135 9.50 0.22 5.34
CA SER A 135 9.57 0.26 3.88
C SER A 135 10.94 -0.17 3.37
N GLU A 136 12.02 0.31 3.98
CA GLU A 136 13.39 -0.11 3.63
C GLU A 136 13.61 -1.61 3.83
N LEU A 137 13.05 -2.16 4.91
CA LEU A 137 13.10 -3.59 5.19
C LEU A 137 12.30 -4.38 4.14
N GLN A 138 11.09 -3.94 3.81
CA GLN A 138 10.26 -4.57 2.78
C GLN A 138 10.98 -4.55 1.43
N ASP A 139 11.54 -3.42 1.02
CA ASP A 139 12.30 -3.29 -0.23
C ASP A 139 13.57 -4.17 -0.23
N GLY A 140 14.25 -4.26 0.92
CA GLY A 140 15.37 -5.18 1.13
C GLY A 140 14.98 -6.65 0.94
N LEU A 141 13.85 -7.07 1.53
CA LEU A 141 13.32 -8.43 1.39
C LEU A 141 12.88 -8.73 -0.05
N MET A 142 12.22 -7.77 -0.71
CA MET A 142 11.81 -7.92 -2.11
C MET A 142 13.03 -8.12 -3.01
N ARG A 143 14.09 -7.33 -2.83
CA ARG A 143 15.36 -7.50 -3.56
C ARG A 143 16.00 -8.86 -3.28
N ALA A 144 16.02 -9.32 -2.03
CA ALA A 144 16.59 -10.62 -1.67
C ALA A 144 15.83 -11.81 -2.29
N ARG A 145 14.60 -11.61 -2.74
CA ARG A 145 13.75 -12.61 -3.38
C ARG A 145 13.84 -12.61 -4.91
N MET A 146 14.49 -11.61 -5.48
CA MET A 146 14.70 -11.52 -6.92
C MET A 146 15.60 -12.66 -7.40
N VAL A 147 15.23 -13.24 -8.54
CA VAL A 147 15.98 -14.33 -9.19
C VAL A 147 16.23 -13.97 -10.66
N PRO A 148 17.41 -14.33 -11.21
CA PRO A 148 17.72 -14.04 -12.60
C PRO A 148 16.84 -14.89 -13.54
N PHE A 149 16.32 -14.26 -14.60
CA PHE A 149 15.54 -14.97 -15.62
C PHE A 149 16.36 -16.03 -16.37
N ASP A 150 17.67 -15.82 -16.49
CA ASP A 150 18.63 -16.75 -17.11
C ASP A 150 18.50 -18.20 -16.61
N GLY A 151 18.11 -18.41 -15.35
CA GLY A 151 17.91 -19.76 -14.80
C GLY A 151 16.82 -20.57 -15.53
N LEU A 152 15.86 -19.90 -16.17
CA LEU A 152 14.76 -20.52 -16.90
C LEU A 152 15.10 -20.82 -18.37
N VAL A 153 16.11 -20.15 -18.93
CA VAL A 153 16.50 -20.24 -20.35
C VAL A 153 16.70 -21.68 -20.85
N PRO A 154 17.44 -22.57 -20.14
CA PRO A 154 17.63 -23.94 -20.59
C PRO A 154 16.32 -24.72 -20.71
N ARG A 155 15.35 -24.45 -19.83
CA ARG A 155 14.04 -25.09 -19.81
C ARG A 155 13.20 -24.63 -21.00
N LEU A 156 13.15 -23.32 -21.28
CA LEU A 156 12.41 -22.78 -22.43
C LEU A 156 12.96 -23.31 -23.76
N ARG A 157 14.29 -23.35 -23.92
CA ARG A 157 14.95 -23.95 -25.09
C ARG A 157 14.55 -25.40 -25.30
N ARG A 158 14.45 -26.20 -24.22
CA ARG A 158 13.98 -27.60 -24.31
C ARG A 158 12.53 -27.68 -24.79
N VAL A 159 11.64 -26.82 -24.29
CA VAL A 159 10.22 -26.80 -24.70
C VAL A 159 10.07 -26.46 -26.18
N VAL A 160 10.76 -25.43 -26.64
CA VAL A 160 10.74 -25.02 -28.07
C VAL A 160 11.28 -26.13 -28.96
N ARG A 161 12.42 -26.74 -28.59
CA ARG A 161 13.00 -27.85 -29.36
C ARG A 161 12.08 -29.07 -29.43
N GLN A 162 11.40 -29.40 -28.33
CA GLN A 162 10.44 -30.49 -28.33
C GLN A 162 9.26 -30.20 -29.26
N ALA A 163 8.64 -29.03 -29.12
CA ALA A 163 7.52 -28.62 -29.98
C ALA A 163 7.91 -28.58 -31.47
N ALA A 164 9.12 -28.16 -31.79
CA ALA A 164 9.66 -28.15 -33.14
C ALA A 164 9.78 -29.57 -33.72
N THR A 165 10.29 -30.49 -32.91
CA THR A 165 10.40 -31.92 -33.28
C THR A 165 9.01 -32.52 -33.51
N ASP A 166 8.07 -32.27 -32.61
CA ASP A 166 6.71 -32.82 -32.67
C ASP A 166 5.92 -32.32 -33.90
N THR A 167 6.27 -31.14 -34.42
CA THR A 167 5.57 -30.49 -35.54
C THR A 167 6.35 -30.52 -36.85
N GLY A 168 7.58 -31.06 -36.86
CA GLY A 168 8.44 -31.10 -38.05
C GLY A 168 8.91 -29.73 -38.53
N LYS A 169 8.98 -28.74 -37.64
CA LYS A 169 9.38 -27.35 -37.98
C LYS A 169 10.79 -27.05 -37.49
N GLN A 170 11.44 -26.07 -38.12
CA GLN A 170 12.74 -25.54 -37.69
C GLN A 170 12.52 -24.19 -37.00
N VAL A 171 13.08 -24.01 -35.81
CA VAL A 171 12.88 -22.79 -35.01
C VAL A 171 14.10 -22.42 -34.19
N HIS A 172 14.40 -21.13 -34.18
CA HIS A 172 15.41 -20.50 -33.36
C HIS A 172 14.76 -19.69 -32.21
N LEU A 173 15.21 -19.91 -30.97
CA LEU A 173 14.78 -19.11 -29.81
C LEU A 173 15.81 -18.01 -29.51
N LEU A 174 15.41 -16.77 -29.75
CA LEU A 174 16.13 -15.54 -29.41
C LEU A 174 15.73 -15.07 -28.01
N LEU A 175 16.72 -14.65 -27.24
CA LEU A 175 16.56 -14.27 -25.84
C LEU A 175 17.30 -12.95 -25.61
N GLU A 176 16.57 -11.91 -25.26
CA GLU A 176 17.10 -10.56 -25.06
C GLU A 176 16.77 -10.07 -23.64
N GLY A 177 17.74 -9.44 -22.97
CA GLY A 177 17.54 -8.88 -21.62
C GLY A 177 17.40 -9.91 -20.49
N THR A 178 17.83 -11.16 -20.71
CA THR A 178 17.66 -12.27 -19.73
C THR A 178 18.49 -12.15 -18.45
N GLN A 179 19.42 -11.18 -18.42
CA GLN A 179 20.13 -10.75 -17.22
C GLN A 179 19.21 -10.02 -16.22
N GLY A 180 17.98 -9.69 -16.60
CA GLY A 180 17.01 -9.08 -15.70
C GLY A 180 16.60 -10.02 -14.55
N GLU A 181 16.35 -9.43 -13.39
CA GLU A 181 15.85 -10.14 -12.22
C GLU A 181 14.34 -9.97 -12.08
N LEU A 182 13.64 -11.05 -11.74
CA LEU A 182 12.20 -11.07 -11.44
C LEU A 182 11.93 -11.63 -10.05
N ASP A 183 10.78 -11.25 -9.49
CA ASP A 183 10.27 -11.88 -8.27
C ASP A 183 10.07 -13.39 -8.51
N ARG A 184 10.53 -14.20 -7.57
CA ARG A 184 10.46 -15.67 -7.70
C ARG A 184 9.04 -16.20 -7.88
N ASN A 185 8.04 -15.70 -7.13
CA ASN A 185 6.67 -16.23 -7.24
C ASN A 185 6.02 -15.77 -8.53
N VAL A 186 6.36 -14.57 -9.00
CA VAL A 186 5.97 -14.11 -10.34
C VAL A 186 6.57 -15.05 -11.40
N LEU A 187 7.88 -15.33 -11.34
CA LEU A 187 8.54 -16.23 -12.26
C LEU A 187 7.91 -17.64 -12.24
N ASP A 188 7.73 -18.23 -11.06
CA ASP A 188 7.15 -19.57 -10.88
C ASP A 188 5.73 -19.67 -11.46
N ARG A 189 4.93 -18.61 -11.34
CA ARG A 189 3.58 -18.53 -11.93
C ARG A 189 3.60 -18.29 -13.44
N MET A 190 4.60 -17.57 -13.95
CA MET A 190 4.74 -17.26 -15.38
C MET A 190 5.31 -18.42 -16.20
N VAL A 191 6.02 -19.37 -15.58
CA VAL A 191 6.66 -20.48 -16.32
C VAL A 191 5.66 -21.25 -17.19
N ALA A 192 4.56 -21.73 -16.61
CA ALA A 192 3.60 -22.55 -17.36
C ALA A 192 2.91 -21.78 -18.51
N PRO A 193 2.43 -20.53 -18.32
CA PRO A 193 1.96 -19.68 -19.41
C PRO A 193 3.01 -19.46 -20.51
N LEU A 194 4.27 -19.22 -20.15
CA LEU A 194 5.35 -19.03 -21.13
C LEU A 194 5.61 -20.29 -21.95
N GLU A 195 5.67 -21.45 -21.30
CA GLU A 195 5.79 -22.73 -21.99
C GLU A 195 4.63 -22.97 -22.96
N HIS A 196 3.42 -22.57 -22.57
CA HIS A 196 2.24 -22.66 -23.42
C HIS A 196 2.32 -21.72 -24.63
N MET A 197 2.67 -20.44 -24.43
CA MET A 197 2.84 -19.46 -25.51
C MET A 197 3.90 -19.93 -26.51
N LEU A 198 5.05 -20.40 -26.03
CA LEU A 198 6.11 -20.93 -26.89
C LEU A 198 5.65 -22.15 -27.70
N ARG A 199 4.91 -23.08 -27.07
CA ARG A 199 4.36 -24.24 -27.79
C ARG A 199 3.36 -23.80 -28.86
N ASN A 200 2.50 -22.83 -28.56
CA ASN A 200 1.52 -22.31 -29.50
C ASN A 200 2.19 -21.60 -30.68
N SER A 201 3.19 -20.75 -30.42
CA SER A 201 3.96 -20.10 -31.49
C SER A 201 4.63 -21.12 -32.41
N VAL A 202 5.19 -22.22 -31.88
CA VAL A 202 5.76 -23.27 -32.74
C VAL A 202 4.66 -24.07 -33.47
N ALA A 203 3.62 -24.51 -32.77
CA ALA A 203 2.61 -25.40 -33.33
C ALA A 203 1.69 -24.71 -34.34
N HIS A 204 1.29 -23.48 -34.05
CA HIS A 204 0.27 -22.74 -34.79
C HIS A 204 0.78 -21.43 -35.39
N GLY A 205 1.74 -20.75 -34.75
CA GLY A 205 2.27 -19.47 -35.26
C GLY A 205 3.17 -19.65 -36.48
N LEU A 206 4.22 -20.47 -36.35
CA LEU A 206 5.21 -20.71 -37.40
C LEU A 206 4.65 -21.62 -38.49
N GLU A 207 4.89 -21.28 -39.76
CA GLU A 207 4.53 -22.12 -40.90
C GLU A 207 5.54 -23.28 -41.08
N ALA A 208 5.19 -24.29 -41.87
CA ALA A 208 6.15 -25.35 -42.22
C ALA A 208 7.30 -24.80 -43.10
N PRO A 209 8.50 -25.41 -43.10
CA PRO A 209 9.64 -24.90 -43.88
C PRO A 209 9.34 -24.67 -45.36
N GLU A 210 8.58 -25.58 -45.98
CA GLU A 210 8.14 -25.45 -47.38
C GLU A 210 7.25 -24.21 -47.58
N GLN A 211 6.25 -24.01 -46.72
CA GLN A 211 5.34 -22.86 -46.76
C GLN A 211 6.08 -21.54 -46.53
N ARG A 212 7.08 -21.53 -45.64
CA ARG A 212 7.93 -20.35 -45.39
C ARG A 212 8.74 -19.99 -46.64
N ARG A 213 9.31 -20.99 -47.32
CA ARG A 213 10.06 -20.79 -48.56
C ARG A 213 9.18 -20.24 -49.67
N ASP A 214 7.96 -20.74 -49.80
CA ASP A 214 6.97 -20.24 -50.77
C ASP A 214 6.55 -18.79 -50.48
N ALA A 215 6.53 -18.40 -49.20
CA ALA A 215 6.29 -17.03 -48.74
C ALA A 215 7.54 -16.13 -48.75
N GLY A 216 8.71 -16.62 -49.21
CA GLY A 216 9.97 -15.88 -49.24
C GLY A 216 10.60 -15.63 -47.86
N LYS A 217 10.18 -16.35 -46.83
CA LYS A 217 10.74 -16.30 -45.47
C LYS A 217 11.87 -17.34 -45.29
N PRO A 218 12.78 -17.15 -44.31
CA PRO A 218 13.76 -18.17 -43.94
C PRO A 218 13.08 -19.49 -43.52
N GLU A 219 13.68 -20.64 -43.87
CA GLU A 219 13.16 -21.97 -43.50
C GLU A 219 13.13 -22.19 -41.97
N GLU A 220 14.11 -21.64 -41.25
CA GLU A 220 14.12 -21.58 -39.79
C GLU A 220 13.31 -20.37 -39.31
N GLY A 221 12.20 -20.63 -38.60
CA GLY A 221 11.40 -19.59 -37.96
C GLY A 221 12.08 -19.04 -36.70
N SER A 222 11.69 -17.86 -36.26
CA SER A 222 12.25 -17.24 -35.05
C SER A 222 11.17 -16.91 -34.03
N ILE A 223 11.47 -17.21 -32.77
CA ILE A 223 10.69 -16.77 -31.61
C ILE A 223 11.63 -15.97 -30.72
N ALA A 224 11.24 -14.75 -30.35
CA ALA A 224 11.99 -13.88 -29.48
C ALA A 224 11.27 -13.72 -28.14
N ILE A 225 12.01 -13.86 -27.03
CA ILE A 225 11.58 -13.42 -25.72
C ILE A 225 12.45 -12.24 -25.31
N ARG A 226 11.81 -11.10 -25.03
CA ARG A 226 12.49 -9.88 -24.56
C ARG A 226 12.04 -9.55 -23.16
N LEU A 227 13.00 -9.32 -22.28
CA LEU A 227 12.76 -8.86 -20.92
C LEU A 227 13.33 -7.45 -20.77
N ARG A 228 12.48 -6.47 -20.45
CA ARG A 228 12.89 -5.10 -20.19
C ARG A 228 12.22 -4.55 -18.93
N ARG A 229 12.90 -3.62 -18.27
CA ARG A 229 12.36 -2.90 -17.11
C ARG A 229 11.90 -1.51 -17.55
N GLU A 230 10.62 -1.21 -17.31
CA GLU A 230 10.00 0.08 -17.60
C GLU A 230 9.54 0.70 -16.28
N GLY A 231 10.38 1.59 -15.71
CA GLY A 231 10.14 2.15 -14.39
C GLY A 231 10.11 1.08 -13.29
N SER A 232 8.97 0.95 -12.61
CA SER A 232 8.71 -0.08 -11.60
C SER A 232 8.26 -1.42 -12.17
N GLU A 233 7.90 -1.45 -13.45
CA GLU A 233 7.33 -2.63 -14.11
C GLU A 233 8.38 -3.41 -14.89
N ILE A 234 8.10 -4.70 -15.04
CA ILE A 234 8.89 -5.60 -15.88
C ILE A 234 7.99 -6.01 -17.03
N VAL A 235 8.42 -5.67 -18.25
CA VAL A 235 7.73 -6.02 -19.48
C VAL A 235 8.42 -7.24 -20.08
N LEU A 236 7.67 -8.32 -20.18
CA LEU A 236 8.06 -9.52 -20.89
C LEU A 236 7.29 -9.57 -22.21
N GLU A 237 8.02 -9.54 -23.31
CA GLU A 237 7.48 -9.62 -24.66
C GLU A 237 7.84 -10.98 -25.26
N VAL A 238 6.86 -11.62 -25.89
CA VAL A 238 7.04 -12.84 -26.69
C VAL A 238 6.58 -12.53 -28.10
N ALA A 239 7.46 -12.68 -29.07
CA ALA A 239 7.18 -12.40 -30.48
C ALA A 239 7.62 -13.59 -31.34
N ASP A 240 6.88 -13.88 -32.41
CA ASP A 240 7.27 -14.83 -33.45
C ASP A 240 7.14 -14.20 -34.84
N ASP A 241 7.87 -14.75 -35.81
CA ASP A 241 7.85 -14.31 -37.21
C ASP A 241 6.94 -15.18 -38.11
N GLY A 242 5.92 -15.79 -37.50
CA GLY A 242 4.99 -16.70 -38.14
C GLY A 242 3.96 -16.01 -39.05
N ALA A 243 2.86 -16.71 -39.30
CA ALA A 243 1.77 -16.22 -40.16
C ALA A 243 0.87 -15.18 -39.47
N GLY A 244 1.06 -14.95 -38.17
CA GLY A 244 0.16 -14.14 -37.35
C GLY A 244 -1.11 -14.89 -36.97
N LEU A 245 -2.10 -14.16 -36.43
CA LEU A 245 -3.37 -14.73 -36.01
C LEU A 245 -4.31 -14.92 -37.20
N ASP A 246 -4.83 -16.15 -37.38
CA ASP A 246 -5.92 -16.41 -38.33
C ASP A 246 -7.24 -15.92 -37.72
N ARG A 247 -7.57 -14.66 -38.03
CA ARG A 247 -8.74 -13.95 -37.53
C ARG A 247 -10.06 -14.61 -37.94
N GLU A 248 -10.12 -15.24 -39.11
CA GLU A 248 -11.30 -15.99 -39.53
C GLU A 248 -11.47 -17.26 -38.69
N ALA A 249 -10.38 -17.98 -38.40
CA ALA A 249 -10.43 -19.14 -37.52
C ALA A 249 -10.79 -18.77 -36.07
N ILE A 250 -10.28 -17.64 -35.56
CA ILE A 250 -10.65 -17.11 -34.25
C ILE A 250 -12.14 -16.80 -34.19
N ARG A 251 -12.66 -16.07 -35.19
CA ARG A 251 -14.09 -15.74 -35.28
C ARG A 251 -14.96 -17.00 -35.32
N ARG A 252 -14.64 -17.95 -36.19
CA ARG A 252 -15.38 -19.23 -36.29
C ARG A 252 -15.40 -19.99 -34.96
N ARG A 253 -14.26 -20.04 -34.24
CA ARG A 253 -14.23 -20.70 -32.92
C ARG A 253 -14.97 -19.92 -31.84
N GLY A 254 -14.92 -18.59 -31.88
CA GLY A 254 -15.69 -17.73 -30.97
C GLY A 254 -17.19 -17.89 -31.15
N GLU A 255 -17.65 -17.95 -32.41
CA GLU A 255 -19.05 -18.25 -32.76
C GLU A 255 -19.46 -19.66 -32.31
N GLN A 256 -18.63 -20.68 -32.54
CA GLN A 256 -18.91 -22.05 -32.08
C GLN A 256 -18.96 -22.19 -30.55
N ARG A 257 -18.20 -21.36 -29.83
CA ARG A 257 -18.17 -21.33 -28.35
C ARG A 257 -19.21 -20.39 -27.75
N GLY A 258 -20.03 -19.72 -28.57
CA GLY A 258 -21.03 -18.76 -28.12
C GLY A 258 -20.44 -17.49 -27.50
N LEU A 259 -19.17 -17.20 -27.76
CA LEU A 259 -18.46 -15.99 -27.30
C LEU A 259 -18.62 -14.82 -28.27
N ILE A 260 -18.97 -15.10 -29.53
CA ILE A 260 -19.21 -14.12 -30.60
C ILE A 260 -20.56 -14.45 -31.22
N GLU A 261 -21.45 -13.47 -31.39
CA GLU A 261 -22.72 -13.69 -32.09
C GLU A 261 -22.50 -13.78 -33.60
N PRO A 262 -23.21 -14.68 -34.33
CA PRO A 262 -23.07 -14.79 -35.78
C PRO A 262 -23.37 -13.46 -36.47
N GLY A 263 -22.38 -12.91 -37.18
CA GLY A 263 -22.51 -11.63 -37.88
C GLY A 263 -22.22 -10.38 -37.04
N GLN A 264 -21.78 -10.52 -35.78
CA GLN A 264 -21.32 -9.40 -34.96
C GLN A 264 -20.08 -8.76 -35.59
N GLU A 265 -20.13 -7.47 -35.95
CA GLU A 265 -18.95 -6.71 -36.38
C GLU A 265 -18.04 -6.49 -35.17
N LEU A 266 -16.88 -7.14 -35.18
CA LEU A 266 -15.81 -6.94 -34.21
C LEU A 266 -14.64 -6.28 -34.93
N SER A 267 -14.08 -5.24 -34.30
CA SER A 267 -12.82 -4.64 -34.73
C SER A 267 -11.66 -5.63 -34.54
N GLU A 268 -10.55 -5.45 -35.26
CA GLU A 268 -9.38 -6.33 -35.14
C GLU A 268 -8.85 -6.37 -33.69
N ALA A 269 -8.93 -5.24 -32.97
CA ALA A 269 -8.54 -5.16 -31.56
C ALA A 269 -9.44 -5.98 -30.62
N GLU A 270 -10.71 -6.20 -30.97
CA GLU A 270 -11.65 -7.02 -30.19
C GLU A 270 -11.50 -8.52 -30.50
N LEU A 271 -10.87 -8.88 -31.61
CA LEU A 271 -10.53 -10.27 -31.96
C LEU A 271 -9.18 -10.72 -31.40
N ASP A 272 -8.27 -9.78 -31.16
CA ASP A 272 -6.92 -10.03 -30.64
C ASP A 272 -6.83 -10.03 -29.09
N GLY A 273 -7.95 -9.72 -28.39
CA GLY A 273 -8.05 -9.51 -26.95
C GLY A 273 -8.28 -10.75 -26.07
#